data_AF-A0A1H5RGN2-F1
#
_entry.id   AF-A0A1H5RGN2-F1
#
_cell.length_a   1.000
_cell.length_b   1.000
_cell.length_c   1.000
_cell.angle_alpha   90.00
_cell.angle_beta   90.00
_cell.angle_gamma   90.00
#
_symmetry.space_group_name_H-M   'P 1'
#
loop_
_entity.id
_entity.type
_entity.pdbx_description
1 polymer ?
#
loop_
_entity_poly.entity_id
_entity_poly.type
_entity_poly.pdbx_seq_one_letter_code
_entity_poly.pdbx_strand_id
1 'polypeptide(L)'
;MGRRRAFDEDEVVRTAVGLFGGRAFDGVSVDDLVTHLGVHRNSLYKTFGSKRGLYLVALRRHVADDVCPLAEALAAAPDAATALRLVTSADLGLLLLAAVDQAPADEEVATEVSAALAALDQAIAGALDIPTALAGGLTAAALGILLRGNPDGVGAALTRRFDSPD
;
A
#
# COMPACT_ATOMS: atom_id res chain seq x y z
N MET A 1 -22.42 6.80 35.96
CA MET A 1 -21.81 5.72 35.16
C MET A 1 -21.19 6.36 33.92
N GLY A 2 -19.86 6.39 33.84
CA GLY A 2 -19.13 7.15 32.81
C GLY A 2 -19.28 6.53 31.43
N ARG A 3 -19.84 7.31 30.49
CA ARG A 3 -19.89 6.95 29.07
C ARG A 3 -18.43 6.88 28.58
N ARG A 4 -17.88 5.67 28.45
CA ARG A 4 -16.56 5.46 27.83
C ARG A 4 -16.64 6.14 26.46
N ARG A 5 -15.73 7.08 26.17
CA ARG A 5 -15.55 7.59 24.80
C ARG A 5 -15.24 6.36 23.95
N ALA A 6 -16.20 5.95 23.13
CA ALA A 6 -15.91 5.07 22.02
C ALA A 6 -14.98 5.87 21.10
N PHE A 7 -13.81 5.33 20.82
CA PHE A 7 -12.92 5.90 19.81
C PHE A 7 -13.51 5.59 18.43
N ASP A 8 -13.19 6.40 17.44
CA ASP A 8 -13.55 6.11 16.06
C ASP A 8 -12.58 5.03 15.53
N GLU A 9 -13.11 3.81 15.31
CA GLU A 9 -12.31 2.69 14.84
C GLU A 9 -11.71 2.97 13.46
N ASP A 10 -12.43 3.68 12.58
CA ASP A 10 -11.93 4.01 11.24
C ASP A 10 -10.79 5.03 11.32
N GLU A 11 -10.89 6.02 12.20
CA GLU A 11 -9.80 6.98 12.44
C GLU A 11 -8.54 6.29 12.99
N VAL A 12 -8.73 5.34 13.91
CA VAL A 12 -7.65 4.53 14.46
C VAL A 12 -6.97 3.71 13.37
N VAL A 13 -7.73 3.04 12.50
CA VAL A 13 -7.16 2.23 11.43
C VAL A 13 -6.42 3.11 10.41
N ARG A 14 -7.00 4.25 9.99
CA ARG A 14 -6.30 5.19 9.08
C ARG A 14 -5.00 5.71 9.66
N THR A 15 -4.98 6.03 10.96
CA THR A 15 -3.76 6.48 11.63
C THR A 15 -2.73 5.35 11.71
N ALA A 16 -3.17 4.11 11.94
CA ALA A 16 -2.32 2.93 11.94
C ALA A 16 -1.70 2.66 10.56
N VAL A 17 -2.45 2.89 9.46
CA VAL A 17 -1.92 2.81 8.08
C VAL A 17 -0.69 3.69 7.93
N GLY A 18 -0.79 4.98 8.30
CA GLY A 18 0.32 5.91 8.21
C GLY A 18 1.52 5.54 9.10
N LEU A 19 1.26 5.06 10.33
CA LEU A 19 2.34 4.65 11.24
C LEU A 19 3.12 3.45 10.71
N PHE A 20 2.42 2.39 10.28
CA PHE A 20 3.07 1.20 9.74
C PHE A 20 3.71 1.48 8.37
N GLY A 21 3.09 2.30 7.53
CA GLY A 21 3.65 2.73 6.25
C GLY A 21 4.91 3.59 6.35
N GLY A 22 5.15 4.23 7.51
CA GLY A 22 6.35 5.03 7.75
C GLY A 22 7.46 4.33 8.54
N ARG A 23 7.15 3.25 9.29
CA ARG A 23 8.09 2.62 10.25
C ARG A 23 8.16 1.09 10.18
N ALA A 24 7.47 0.47 9.23
CA ALA A 24 7.27 -0.97 9.14
C ALA A 24 6.59 -1.55 10.40
N PHE A 25 6.34 -2.86 10.43
CA PHE A 25 5.65 -3.46 11.57
C PHE A 25 6.50 -3.35 12.83
N ASP A 26 7.75 -3.81 12.79
CA ASP A 26 8.61 -3.88 13.98
C ASP A 26 9.04 -2.52 14.53
N GLY A 27 9.09 -1.47 13.69
CA GLY A 27 9.40 -0.11 14.12
C GLY A 27 8.26 0.63 14.84
N VAL A 28 7.11 -0.03 15.05
CA VAL A 28 5.96 0.55 15.78
C VAL A 28 5.68 -0.29 17.04
N SER A 29 5.90 0.26 18.23
CA SER A 29 5.56 -0.43 19.47
C SER A 29 4.08 -0.29 19.83
N VAL A 30 3.57 -1.11 20.75
CA VAL A 30 2.19 -0.94 21.26
C VAL A 30 2.05 0.38 22.03
N ASP A 31 3.11 0.86 22.68
CA ASP A 31 3.11 2.16 23.34
C ASP A 31 3.04 3.31 22.34
N ASP A 32 3.73 3.18 21.19
CA ASP A 32 3.57 4.13 20.08
C ASP A 32 2.14 4.15 19.58
N LEU A 33 1.52 2.97 19.37
CA LEU A 33 0.13 2.86 18.94
C LEU A 33 -0.82 3.52 19.95
N VAL A 34 -0.72 3.19 21.24
CA VAL A 34 -1.55 3.81 22.29
C VAL A 34 -1.40 5.33 22.30
N THR A 35 -0.17 5.83 22.13
CA THR A 35 0.15 7.26 22.16
C THR A 35 -0.40 7.99 20.92
N HIS A 36 -0.14 7.47 19.72
CA HIS A 36 -0.49 8.13 18.46
C HIS A 36 -1.95 7.93 18.07
N LEU A 37 -2.58 6.81 18.46
CA LEU A 37 -3.99 6.52 18.18
C LEU A 37 -4.93 7.12 19.24
N GLY A 38 -4.38 7.62 20.36
CA GLY A 38 -5.19 8.17 21.46
C GLY A 38 -6.10 7.15 22.14
N VAL A 39 -5.80 5.85 22.03
CA VAL A 39 -6.60 4.76 22.59
C VAL A 39 -5.93 4.14 23.81
N HIS A 40 -6.73 3.64 24.76
CA HIS A 40 -6.17 2.85 25.85
C HIS A 40 -5.74 1.46 25.34
N ARG A 41 -4.61 0.95 25.86
CA ARG A 41 -4.06 -0.38 25.56
C ARG A 41 -5.12 -1.50 25.65
N ASN A 42 -5.95 -1.49 26.69
CA ASN A 42 -6.98 -2.49 26.89
C ASN A 42 -8.08 -2.41 25.79
N SER A 43 -8.42 -1.21 25.34
CA SER A 43 -9.37 -1.02 24.24
C SER A 43 -8.80 -1.51 22.91
N LEU A 44 -7.52 -1.21 22.64
CA LEU A 44 -6.82 -1.69 21.45
C LEU A 44 -6.84 -3.22 21.38
N TYR A 45 -6.45 -3.90 22.45
CA TYR A 45 -6.46 -5.37 22.47
C TYR A 45 -7.88 -5.94 22.46
N LYS A 46 -8.86 -5.27 23.08
CA LYS A 46 -10.25 -5.72 23.03
C LYS A 46 -10.82 -5.69 21.60
N THR A 47 -10.49 -4.66 20.83
CA THR A 47 -11.02 -4.47 19.46
C THR A 47 -10.22 -5.26 18.43
N PHE A 48 -8.89 -5.18 18.48
CA PHE A 48 -8.01 -5.73 17.43
C PHE A 48 -7.29 -7.01 17.86
N GLY A 49 -7.43 -7.45 19.11
CA GLY A 49 -6.78 -8.65 19.67
C GLY A 49 -5.28 -8.47 19.94
N SER A 50 -4.54 -7.88 19.00
CA SER A 50 -3.09 -7.72 19.07
C SER A 50 -2.61 -6.59 18.15
N LYS A 51 -1.32 -6.23 18.25
CA LYS A 51 -0.64 -5.36 17.27
C LYS A 51 -0.73 -5.96 15.85
N ARG A 52 -0.53 -7.27 15.71
CA ARG A 52 -0.69 -7.99 14.43
C ARG A 52 -2.11 -7.88 13.89
N GLY A 53 -3.12 -8.00 14.75
CA GLY A 53 -4.51 -7.86 14.35
C GLY A 53 -4.83 -6.45 13.83
N LEU A 54 -4.36 -5.40 14.52
CA LEU A 54 -4.49 -4.03 14.03
C LEU A 54 -3.72 -3.83 12.71
N TYR A 55 -2.52 -4.39 12.60
CA TYR A 55 -1.71 -4.31 11.39
C TYR A 55 -2.42 -4.91 10.17
N LEU A 56 -3.02 -6.09 10.30
CA LEU A 56 -3.78 -6.71 9.21
C LEU A 56 -5.01 -5.89 8.81
N VAL A 57 -5.72 -5.33 9.79
CA VAL A 57 -6.84 -4.42 9.51
C VAL A 57 -6.37 -3.17 8.77
N ALA A 58 -5.24 -2.59 9.19
CA ALA A 58 -4.63 -1.46 8.50
C ALA A 58 -4.18 -1.81 7.07
N LEU A 59 -3.53 -2.96 6.86
CA LEU A 59 -3.11 -3.41 5.54
C LEU A 59 -4.31 -3.60 4.60
N ARG A 60 -5.36 -4.29 5.05
CA ARG A 60 -6.60 -4.46 4.29
C ARG A 60 -7.27 -3.12 3.98
N ARG A 61 -7.27 -2.19 4.94
CA ARG A 61 -7.80 -0.84 4.75
C ARG A 61 -7.03 -0.08 3.69
N HIS A 62 -5.70 -0.12 3.74
CA HIS A 62 -4.83 0.51 2.74
C HIS A 62 -5.05 -0.09 1.34
N VAL A 63 -5.21 -1.41 1.25
CA VAL A 63 -5.55 -2.06 -0.02
C VAL A 63 -6.89 -1.54 -0.54
N ALA A 64 -7.92 -1.48 0.30
CA ALA A 64 -9.24 -1.03 -0.11
C ALA A 64 -9.32 0.46 -0.48
N ASP A 65 -8.66 1.32 0.29
CA ASP A 65 -8.79 2.79 0.16
C ASP A 65 -7.79 3.38 -0.84
N ASP A 66 -6.62 2.75 -1.05
CA ASP A 66 -5.54 3.31 -1.87
C ASP A 66 -5.21 2.41 -3.09
N VAL A 67 -5.02 1.11 -2.87
CA VAL A 67 -4.58 0.20 -3.94
C VAL A 67 -5.70 -0.15 -4.93
N CYS A 68 -6.91 -0.41 -4.45
CA CYS A 68 -8.05 -0.71 -5.32
C CYS A 68 -8.40 0.49 -6.24
N PRO A 69 -8.52 1.74 -5.75
CA PRO A 69 -8.70 2.91 -6.62
C PRO A 69 -7.55 3.12 -7.59
N LEU A 70 -6.30 2.83 -7.19
CA LEU A 70 -5.16 2.86 -8.11
C LEU A 70 -5.33 1.83 -9.24
N ALA A 71 -5.73 0.59 -8.92
CA ALA A 71 -5.99 -0.43 -9.93
C ALA A 71 -7.09 0.00 -10.91
N GLU A 72 -8.17 0.61 -10.43
CA GLU A 72 -9.23 1.18 -11.28
C GLU A 72 -8.70 2.28 -12.20
N ALA A 73 -7.87 3.19 -11.67
CA ALA A 73 -7.23 4.24 -12.47
C ALA A 73 -6.25 3.69 -13.51
N LEU A 74 -5.50 2.64 -13.16
CA LEU A 74 -4.59 1.95 -14.06
C LEU A 74 -5.34 1.25 -15.20
N ALA A 75 -6.48 0.63 -14.91
CA ALA A 75 -7.32 -0.01 -15.92
C ALA A 75 -7.85 0.98 -16.98
N ALA A 76 -7.89 2.29 -16.64
CA ALA A 76 -8.28 3.37 -17.55
C ALA A 76 -7.08 4.12 -18.15
N ALA A 77 -5.83 3.69 -17.90
CA ALA A 77 -4.65 4.38 -18.39
C ALA A 77 -4.52 4.24 -19.93
N PRO A 78 -4.34 5.35 -20.67
CA PRO A 78 -4.26 5.32 -22.13
C PRO A 78 -2.91 4.80 -22.67
N ASP A 79 -1.86 4.83 -21.84
CA ASP A 79 -0.50 4.47 -22.23
C ASP A 79 0.36 4.08 -21.01
N ALA A 80 1.51 3.45 -21.29
CA ALA A 80 2.44 2.99 -20.26
C ALA A 80 3.03 4.13 -19.43
N ALA A 81 3.20 5.32 -20.02
CA ALA A 81 3.71 6.48 -19.32
C ALA A 81 2.74 6.97 -18.25
N THR A 82 1.44 6.97 -18.56
CA THR A 82 0.36 7.32 -17.63
C THR A 82 0.25 6.27 -16.52
N ALA A 83 0.29 4.99 -16.87
CA ALA A 83 0.30 3.91 -15.88
C ALA A 83 1.48 4.04 -14.90
N LEU A 84 2.69 4.29 -15.41
CA LEU A 84 3.87 4.50 -14.58
C LEU A 84 3.70 5.71 -13.64
N ARG A 85 3.21 6.85 -14.16
CA ARG A 85 2.96 8.05 -13.33
C ARG A 85 2.00 7.74 -12.20
N LEU A 86 0.87 7.07 -12.49
CA LEU A 86 -0.12 6.66 -11.49
C LEU A 86 0.53 5.86 -10.37
N VAL A 87 1.26 4.79 -10.69
CA VAL A 87 1.95 3.96 -9.68
C VAL A 87 2.96 4.78 -8.88
N THR A 88 3.82 5.56 -9.54
CA THR A 88 4.87 6.33 -8.86
C THR A 88 4.36 7.51 -8.02
N SER A 89 3.10 7.92 -8.21
CA SER A 89 2.46 8.99 -7.45
C SER A 89 1.57 8.48 -6.30
N ALA A 90 1.28 7.18 -6.27
CA ALA A 90 0.42 6.58 -5.26
C ALA A 90 1.15 6.39 -3.93
N ASP A 91 0.42 6.50 -2.82
CA ASP A 91 0.91 6.01 -1.54
C ASP A 91 0.79 4.49 -1.52
N LEU A 92 1.94 3.82 -1.61
CA LEU A 92 2.06 2.36 -1.49
C LEU A 92 2.98 1.99 -0.32
N GLY A 93 3.25 2.93 0.61
CA GLY A 93 4.28 2.77 1.63
C GLY A 93 4.04 1.55 2.52
N LEU A 94 2.80 1.38 2.99
CA LEU A 94 2.45 0.21 3.81
C LEU A 94 2.50 -1.09 3.00
N LEU A 95 1.99 -1.10 1.76
CA LEU A 95 2.05 -2.30 0.91
C LEU A 95 3.51 -2.73 0.65
N LEU A 96 4.39 -1.78 0.32
CA LEU A 96 5.81 -2.01 0.06
C LEU A 96 6.53 -2.54 1.29
N LEU A 97 6.33 -1.91 2.45
CA LEU A 97 6.94 -2.38 3.70
C LEU A 97 6.37 -3.75 4.11
N ALA A 98 5.07 -3.98 3.92
CA ALA A 98 4.47 -5.29 4.20
C ALA A 98 5.09 -6.41 3.36
N ALA A 99 5.36 -6.15 2.07
CA ALA A 99 5.97 -7.10 1.16
C ALA A 99 7.39 -7.51 1.58
N VAL A 100 8.16 -6.58 2.15
CA VAL A 100 9.57 -6.81 2.52
C VAL A 100 9.71 -7.33 3.95
N ASP A 101 8.93 -6.78 4.88
CA ASP A 101 9.09 -7.00 6.32
C ASP A 101 8.31 -8.23 6.80
N GLN A 102 6.99 -8.24 6.58
CA GLN A 102 6.10 -9.22 7.21
C GLN A 102 5.70 -10.37 6.28
N ALA A 103 5.53 -10.13 4.98
CA ALA A 103 5.11 -11.18 4.04
C ALA A 103 6.02 -12.44 4.03
N PRO A 104 7.36 -12.35 4.21
CA PRO A 104 8.19 -13.56 4.26
C PRO A 104 7.91 -14.48 5.46
N ALA A 105 7.34 -13.94 6.55
CA ALA A 105 7.14 -14.66 7.81
C ALA A 105 5.66 -14.83 8.19
N ASP A 106 4.74 -14.17 7.50
CA ASP A 106 3.30 -14.18 7.78
C ASP A 106 2.51 -14.45 6.49
N GLU A 107 1.95 -15.66 6.38
CA GLU A 107 1.21 -16.14 5.21
C GLU A 107 -0.04 -15.31 4.91
N GLU A 108 -0.70 -14.79 5.95
CA GLU A 108 -1.88 -13.95 5.79
C GLU A 108 -1.49 -12.60 5.15
N VAL A 109 -0.39 -12.01 5.61
CA VAL A 109 0.17 -10.79 5.01
C VAL A 109 0.64 -11.05 3.57
N ALA A 110 1.32 -12.17 3.33
CA ALA A 110 1.78 -12.54 1.99
C ALA A 110 0.62 -12.67 1.00
N THR A 111 -0.50 -13.21 1.45
CA THR A 111 -1.73 -13.35 0.65
C THR A 111 -2.30 -11.99 0.27
N GLU A 112 -2.46 -11.08 1.25
CA GLU A 112 -2.97 -9.72 1.00
C GLU A 112 -2.06 -8.94 0.04
N VAL A 113 -0.74 -9.00 0.25
CA VAL A 113 0.25 -8.33 -0.61
C VAL A 113 0.22 -8.88 -2.04
N SER A 114 0.19 -10.21 -2.18
CA SER A 114 0.20 -10.86 -3.48
C SER A 114 -1.09 -10.58 -4.26
N ALA A 115 -2.24 -10.56 -3.59
CA ALA A 115 -3.52 -10.20 -4.20
C ALA A 115 -3.53 -8.74 -4.67
N ALA A 116 -3.01 -7.81 -3.85
CA ALA A 116 -2.90 -6.40 -4.19
C ALA A 116 -2.00 -6.16 -5.41
N LEU A 117 -0.81 -6.76 -5.44
CA LEU A 117 0.12 -6.64 -6.58
C LEU A 117 -0.46 -7.27 -7.85
N ALA A 118 -1.10 -8.44 -7.75
CA ALA A 118 -1.75 -9.08 -8.88
C ALA A 118 -2.88 -8.21 -9.47
N ALA A 119 -3.62 -7.48 -8.64
CA ALA A 119 -4.65 -6.56 -9.11
C ALA A 119 -4.06 -5.41 -9.94
N LEU A 120 -2.93 -4.83 -9.51
CA LEU A 120 -2.21 -3.80 -10.27
C LEU A 120 -1.69 -4.35 -11.61
N ASP A 121 -1.11 -5.55 -11.60
CA ASP A 121 -0.60 -6.20 -12.82
C ASP A 121 -1.70 -6.48 -13.83
N GLN A 122 -2.86 -6.96 -13.37
CA GLN A 122 -4.02 -7.20 -14.24
C GLN A 122 -4.60 -5.92 -14.81
N ALA A 123 -4.67 -4.85 -14.01
CA ALA A 123 -5.13 -3.54 -14.47
C ALA A 123 -4.24 -2.98 -15.58
N ILE A 124 -2.92 -3.03 -15.39
CA ILE A 124 -1.94 -2.58 -16.40
C ILE A 124 -1.99 -3.46 -17.65
N ALA A 125 -2.06 -4.79 -17.47
CA ALA A 125 -2.16 -5.72 -18.58
C ALA A 125 -3.39 -5.46 -19.46
N GLY A 126 -4.55 -5.24 -18.82
CA GLY A 126 -5.81 -4.94 -19.50
C GLY A 126 -5.81 -3.58 -20.20
N ALA A 127 -5.27 -2.54 -19.55
CA ALA A 127 -5.24 -1.19 -20.11
C ALA A 127 -4.32 -1.08 -21.34
N LEU A 128 -3.18 -1.76 -21.32
CA LEU A 128 -2.16 -1.68 -22.37
C LEU A 128 -2.24 -2.80 -23.41
N ASP A 129 -3.18 -3.74 -23.26
CA ASP A 129 -3.31 -4.95 -24.08
C ASP A 129 -1.98 -5.74 -24.18
N ILE A 130 -1.33 -5.94 -23.03
CA ILE A 130 -0.04 -6.66 -22.92
C ILE A 130 -0.17 -7.91 -22.05
N PRO A 131 0.72 -8.91 -22.20
CA PRO A 131 0.74 -10.08 -21.31
C PRO A 131 0.96 -9.67 -19.85
N THR A 132 0.26 -10.31 -18.91
CA THR A 132 0.40 -10.06 -17.47
C THR A 132 1.84 -10.17 -16.97
N ALA A 133 2.65 -11.08 -17.55
CA ALA A 133 4.06 -11.19 -17.19
C ALA A 133 4.87 -9.93 -17.50
N LEU A 134 4.55 -9.24 -18.61
CA LEU A 134 5.18 -7.98 -18.97
C LEU A 134 4.68 -6.84 -18.07
N ALA A 135 3.37 -6.82 -17.78
CA ALA A 135 2.78 -5.88 -16.83
C ALA A 135 3.43 -6.00 -15.43
N GLY A 136 3.62 -7.22 -14.92
CA GLY A 136 4.34 -7.47 -13.67
C GLY A 136 5.79 -6.94 -13.69
N GLY A 137 6.47 -7.01 -14.84
CA GLY A 137 7.78 -6.36 -15.02
C GLY A 137 7.72 -4.84 -14.90
N LEU A 138 6.69 -4.20 -15.46
CA LEU A 138 6.47 -2.75 -15.36
C LEU A 138 6.14 -2.34 -13.91
N THR A 139 5.24 -3.06 -13.24
CA THR A 139 4.92 -2.83 -11.83
C THR A 139 6.17 -2.96 -10.97
N ALA A 140 6.94 -4.03 -11.13
CA ALA A 140 8.18 -4.22 -10.37
C ALA A 140 9.19 -3.08 -10.59
N ALA A 141 9.33 -2.58 -11.83
CA ALA A 141 10.18 -1.44 -12.11
C ALA A 141 9.67 -0.15 -11.42
N ALA A 142 8.36 0.12 -11.47
CA ALA A 142 7.73 1.26 -10.82
C ALA A 142 7.89 1.22 -9.29
N LEU A 143 7.65 0.06 -8.66
CA LEU A 143 7.86 -0.14 -7.23
C LEU A 143 9.34 0.01 -6.84
N GLY A 144 10.26 -0.48 -7.68
CA GLY A 144 11.70 -0.30 -7.49
C GLY A 144 12.15 1.17 -7.56
N ILE A 145 11.48 1.99 -8.37
CA ILE A 145 11.70 3.44 -8.45
C ILE A 145 11.24 4.11 -7.16
N LEU A 146 10.05 3.77 -6.67
CA LEU A 146 9.51 4.26 -5.39
C LEU A 146 10.46 3.93 -4.23
N LEU A 147 10.92 2.69 -4.14
CA LEU A 147 11.83 2.24 -3.08
C LEU A 147 13.16 3.01 -3.06
N ARG A 148 13.63 3.50 -4.21
CA ARG A 148 14.87 4.28 -4.31
C ARG A 148 14.69 5.75 -3.92
N GLY A 149 13.48 6.20 -3.59
CA GLY A 149 13.21 7.55 -3.10
C GLY A 149 13.40 8.66 -4.14
N ASN A 150 13.36 8.34 -5.45
CA ASN A 150 13.42 9.33 -6.53
C ASN A 150 12.39 9.03 -7.64
N PRO A 151 11.09 9.07 -7.33
CA PRO A 151 10.04 8.84 -8.32
C PRO A 151 10.04 9.90 -9.43
N ASP A 152 10.29 11.16 -9.09
CA ASP A 152 10.19 12.29 -10.02
C ASP A 152 11.27 12.28 -11.11
N GLY A 153 12.50 11.90 -10.77
CA GLY A 153 13.61 11.88 -11.72
C GLY A 153 13.52 10.76 -12.75
N VAL A 154 13.12 9.56 -12.31
CA VAL A 154 13.06 8.36 -13.17
C VAL A 154 11.74 8.27 -13.92
N GLY A 155 10.61 8.60 -13.28
CA GLY A 155 9.29 8.65 -13.92
C GLY A 155 9.28 9.63 -15.10
N ALA A 156 9.79 10.85 -14.89
CA ALA A 156 9.86 11.87 -15.94
C ALA A 156 10.84 11.51 -17.08
N ALA A 157 11.88 10.71 -16.81
CA ALA A 157 12.83 10.24 -17.82
C ALA A 157 12.22 9.10 -18.67
N LEU A 158 11.51 8.17 -18.03
CA LEU A 158 10.82 7.07 -18.70
C LEU A 158 9.65 7.57 -19.56
N THR A 159 8.82 8.47 -19.04
CA THR A 159 7.74 9.13 -19.82
C THR A 159 8.30 9.79 -21.09
N ARG A 160 9.40 10.55 -20.99
CA ARG A 160 10.04 11.17 -22.17
C ARG A 160 10.52 10.17 -23.20
N ARG A 161 10.98 8.98 -22.78
CA ARG A 161 11.43 7.94 -23.72
C ARG A 161 10.26 7.26 -24.43
N PHE A 162 9.11 7.08 -23.75
CA PHE A 162 7.90 6.50 -24.33
C PHE A 162 7.12 7.48 -25.21
N ASP A 163 7.19 8.79 -24.96
CA ASP A 163 6.54 9.83 -25.77
C ASP A 163 7.34 10.24 -27.02
N SER A 164 8.57 9.74 -27.20
CA SER A 164 9.38 10.04 -28.38
C SER A 164 9.00 9.10 -29.53
N PRO A 165 8.42 9.59 -30.65
CA PRO A 165 8.23 8.77 -31.82
C PRO A 165 9.60 8.51 -32.44
N ASP A 166 9.95 7.24 -32.64
CA ASP A 166 11.03 6.87 -33.57
C ASP A 166 10.65 7.26 -35.01
#